data_AF-A0A094KWD1-F1
#
_entry.id   AF-A0A094KWD1-F1
#
_cell.length_a   1.000
_cell.length_b   1.000
_cell.length_c   1.000
_cell.angle_alpha   90.00
_cell.angle_beta   90.00
_cell.angle_gamma   90.00
#
_symmetry.space_group_name_H-M   'P 1'
#
loop_
_entity.id
_entity.type
_entity.pdbx_description
1 polymer ?
#
loop_
_entity_poly.entity_id
_entity_poly.type
_entity_poly.pdbx_seq_one_letter_code
_entity_poly.pdbx_strand_id
1 'polypeptide(L)'
;MSVEMTRNILTLIDIEKVGDDYYIFNFEMPEGIVFKEGQYGSFKHVDKEIEGRKVRALSYASGTKEKIFKIGTKIIEKPSDFKAKMLELQPGDKMTVDGPLGDFTLEADYNCVFLAAGIGITPMRGLLKQLEGLNYTKEATLVHAEHRQFYCFVDDFSKMKNVNVKYEKTGENMKSTAAIMGAKYKNDAFYYISGNPGYVTAVTSILQGEGVDPKQIKFDKFTGY
;
A
#
# COMPACT_ATOMS: atom_id res chain seq x y z
N MET A 1 18.24 9.11 -12.43
CA MET A 1 19.10 8.44 -11.44
C MET A 1 18.37 7.19 -10.97
N SER A 2 18.89 6.01 -11.29
CA SER A 2 18.42 4.75 -10.69
C SER A 2 18.73 4.81 -9.21
N VAL A 3 17.73 4.64 -8.34
CA VAL A 3 18.00 4.41 -6.92
C VAL A 3 18.75 3.10 -6.83
N GLU A 4 19.98 3.15 -6.32
CA GLU A 4 20.81 1.96 -6.17
C GLU A 4 20.15 1.01 -5.16
N MET A 5 20.05 -0.28 -5.51
CA MET A 5 19.44 -1.26 -4.60
C MET A 5 20.34 -1.40 -3.37
N THR A 6 19.82 -1.00 -2.22
CA THR A 6 20.53 -1.10 -0.93
C THR A 6 19.83 -2.10 -0.03
N ARG A 7 20.62 -2.85 0.74
CA ARG A 7 20.09 -3.68 1.82
C ARG A 7 20.06 -2.85 3.08
N ASN A 8 18.88 -2.77 3.71
CA ASN A 8 18.69 -2.12 4.99
C ASN A 8 18.29 -3.16 6.04
N ILE A 9 18.76 -2.98 7.28
CA ILE A 9 18.33 -3.76 8.45
C ILE A 9 17.19 -2.98 9.11
N LEU A 10 16.11 -3.67 9.42
CA LEU A 10 14.94 -3.14 10.10
C LEU A 10 14.87 -3.73 11.50
N THR A 11 14.79 -2.89 12.53
CA THR A 11 14.55 -3.32 13.91
C THR A 11 13.06 -3.18 14.23
N LEU A 12 12.41 -4.27 14.65
CA LEU A 12 10.99 -4.25 14.98
C LEU A 12 10.75 -3.46 16.27
N ILE A 13 9.77 -2.56 16.25
CA ILE A 13 9.27 -1.83 17.41
C ILE A 13 8.08 -2.61 18.00
N ASP A 14 7.06 -2.85 17.19
CA ASP A 14 5.85 -3.57 17.58
C ASP A 14 5.09 -4.12 16.37
N ILE A 15 4.07 -4.93 16.65
CA ILE A 15 3.14 -5.47 15.66
C ILE A 15 1.72 -5.08 16.09
N GLU A 16 1.01 -4.39 15.21
CA GLU A 16 -0.40 -4.07 15.38
C GLU A 16 -1.26 -5.08 14.60
N LYS A 17 -2.26 -5.66 15.28
CA LYS A 17 -3.27 -6.50 14.63
C LYS A 17 -4.53 -5.68 14.37
N VAL A 18 -4.92 -5.60 13.10
CA VAL A 18 -6.13 -4.91 12.64
C VAL A 18 -7.16 -5.96 12.19
N GLY A 19 -8.28 -6.02 12.90
CA GLY A 19 -9.28 -7.06 12.65
C GLY A 19 -8.70 -8.47 12.86
N ASP A 20 -9.12 -9.42 12.02
CA ASP A 20 -8.78 -10.83 12.22
C ASP A 20 -7.42 -11.24 11.66
N ASP A 21 -6.99 -10.64 10.55
CA ASP A 21 -5.85 -11.13 9.78
C ASP A 21 -5.01 -10.05 9.08
N TYR A 22 -5.23 -8.76 9.38
CA TYR A 22 -4.30 -7.72 8.95
C TYR A 22 -3.31 -7.42 10.06
N TYR A 23 -2.03 -7.36 9.68
CA TYR A 23 -0.94 -7.08 10.59
C TYR A 23 -0.10 -5.95 10.03
N ILE A 24 0.12 -4.92 10.84
CA ILE A 24 1.03 -3.82 10.56
C ILE A 24 2.28 -4.03 11.42
N PHE A 25 3.43 -4.09 10.77
CA PHE A 25 4.72 -4.21 11.42
C PHE A 25 5.37 -2.83 11.43
N ASN A 26 5.66 -2.34 12.64
CA ASN A 26 6.28 -1.04 12.85
C ASN A 26 7.76 -1.26 13.13
N PHE A 27 8.62 -0.76 12.26
CA PHE A 27 10.07 -0.81 12.41
C PHE A 27 10.64 0.59 12.67
N GLU A 28 11.82 0.64 13.27
CA GLU A 28 12.63 1.86 13.26
C GLU A 28 12.91 2.27 11.80
N MET A 29 12.81 3.57 11.50
CA MET A 29 13.21 4.08 10.19
C MET A 29 14.73 3.85 10.01
N PRO A 30 15.17 3.05 9.03
CA PRO A 30 16.59 2.77 8.86
C PRO A 30 17.36 4.04 8.50
N GLU A 31 18.53 4.20 9.10
CA GLU A 31 19.39 5.35 8.82
C GLU A 31 19.79 5.36 7.33
N GLY A 32 19.58 6.49 6.67
CA GLY A 32 19.97 6.68 5.27
C GLY A 32 19.13 5.92 4.24
N ILE A 33 18.01 5.30 4.62
CA ILE A 33 17.11 4.69 3.63
C ILE A 33 16.60 5.75 2.65
N VAL A 34 16.68 5.44 1.35
CA VAL A 34 16.17 6.30 0.28
C VAL A 34 15.10 5.54 -0.48
N PHE A 35 13.87 6.05 -0.47
CA PHE A 35 12.75 5.51 -1.24
C PHE A 35 11.78 6.62 -1.64
N LYS A 36 10.92 6.34 -2.61
CA LYS A 36 9.74 7.15 -2.94
C LYS A 36 8.49 6.50 -2.37
N GLU A 37 7.56 7.30 -1.89
CA GLU A 37 6.26 6.81 -1.43
C GLU A 37 5.55 5.97 -2.50
N GLY A 38 4.94 4.87 -2.07
CA GLY A 38 4.29 3.87 -2.93
C GLY A 38 5.22 2.77 -3.46
N GLN A 39 6.54 2.87 -3.26
CA GLN A 39 7.47 1.78 -3.56
C GLN A 39 7.35 0.59 -2.59
N TYR A 40 7.96 -0.52 -2.97
CA TYR A 40 8.03 -1.74 -2.17
C TYR A 40 9.46 -2.24 -2.03
N GLY A 41 9.67 -3.24 -1.17
CA GLY A 41 10.96 -3.90 -0.99
C GLY A 41 10.83 -5.41 -0.90
N SER A 42 11.97 -6.09 -1.02
CA SER A 42 12.11 -7.54 -0.84
C SER A 42 12.57 -7.86 0.57
N PHE A 43 11.66 -8.38 1.39
CA PHE A 43 11.86 -8.64 2.82
C PHE A 43 12.36 -10.06 3.08
N LYS A 44 13.27 -10.19 4.04
CA LYS A 44 13.85 -11.45 4.51
C LYS A 44 13.97 -11.45 6.03
N HIS A 45 13.81 -12.63 6.64
CA HIS A 45 14.21 -12.87 8.02
C HIS A 45 15.74 -12.91 8.14
N VAL A 46 16.28 -12.45 9.27
CA VAL A 46 17.74 -12.49 9.53
C VAL A 46 18.12 -13.80 10.22
N ASP A 47 17.44 -14.14 11.32
CA ASP A 47 17.83 -15.24 12.21
C ASP A 47 16.83 -16.42 12.19
N LYS A 48 16.03 -16.55 11.13
CA LYS A 48 15.02 -17.61 11.00
C LYS A 48 15.18 -18.35 9.67
N GLU A 49 15.26 -19.67 9.72
CA GLU A 49 15.15 -20.51 8.53
C GLU A 49 13.69 -20.55 8.06
N ILE A 50 13.50 -20.34 6.75
CA ILE A 50 12.19 -20.27 6.12
C ILE A 50 12.04 -21.41 5.13
N GLU A 51 11.01 -22.24 5.32
CA GLU A 51 10.58 -23.25 4.35
C GLU A 51 9.83 -22.61 3.18
N GLY A 52 10.14 -23.07 1.96
CA GLY A 52 9.56 -22.54 0.74
C GLY A 52 10.13 -21.17 0.35
N ARG A 53 9.25 -20.19 0.09
CA ARG A 53 9.67 -18.89 -0.45
C ARG A 53 10.26 -18.02 0.66
N LYS A 54 11.59 -17.81 0.64
CA LYS A 54 12.36 -17.06 1.65
C LYS A 54 12.24 -15.53 1.56
N VAL A 55 11.65 -14.99 0.49
CA VAL A 55 11.53 -13.54 0.24
C VAL A 55 10.07 -13.15 0.01
N ARG A 56 9.63 -12.02 0.56
CA ARG A 56 8.33 -11.41 0.23
C ARG A 56 8.49 -9.97 -0.24
N ALA A 57 7.81 -9.64 -1.33
CA ALA A 57 7.64 -8.26 -1.75
C ALA A 57 6.51 -7.64 -0.93
N LEU A 58 6.80 -6.59 -0.16
CA LEU A 58 5.82 -5.86 0.66
C LEU A 58 5.97 -4.36 0.39
N SER A 59 4.85 -3.68 0.16
CA SER A 59 4.84 -2.24 -0.08
C SER A 59 5.11 -1.46 1.19
N TYR A 60 5.84 -0.36 1.05
CA TYR A 60 6.09 0.54 2.16
C TYR A 60 4.83 1.35 2.41
N ALA A 61 4.35 1.31 3.65
CA ALA A 61 3.20 2.09 4.07
C ALA A 61 3.59 3.48 4.61
N SER A 62 4.89 3.78 4.69
CA SER A 62 5.41 5.02 5.25
C SER A 62 5.62 6.14 4.22
N GLY A 63 5.49 7.38 4.69
CA GLY A 63 6.09 8.55 4.06
C GLY A 63 7.58 8.68 4.42
N THR A 64 8.37 9.31 3.54
CA THR A 64 9.82 9.52 3.72
C THR A 64 10.18 10.40 4.92
N LYS A 65 9.23 11.20 5.42
CA LYS A 65 9.40 12.09 6.59
C LYS A 65 8.93 11.46 7.91
N GLU A 66 8.42 10.23 7.89
CA GLU A 66 7.99 9.55 9.11
C GLU A 66 9.18 8.97 9.90
N LYS A 67 9.01 8.82 11.22
CA LYS A 67 10.02 8.21 12.10
C LYS A 67 9.91 6.68 12.17
N ILE A 68 8.78 6.13 11.74
CA ILE A 68 8.48 4.70 11.80
C ILE A 68 8.34 4.19 10.37
N PHE A 69 9.07 3.13 10.06
CA PHE A 69 8.97 2.40 8.80
C PHE A 69 7.90 1.30 8.94
N LYS A 70 6.81 1.43 8.17
CA LYS A 70 5.62 0.60 8.30
C LYS A 70 5.48 -0.30 7.08
N ILE A 71 5.16 -1.57 7.33
CA ILE A 71 4.65 -2.48 6.30
C ILE A 71 3.38 -3.16 6.81
N GLY A 72 2.49 -3.49 5.88
CA GLY A 72 1.27 -4.24 6.20
C GLY A 72 1.19 -5.52 5.39
N THR A 73 0.74 -6.59 6.01
CA THR A 73 0.42 -7.84 5.32
C THR A 73 -0.83 -8.48 5.88
N LYS A 74 -1.58 -9.17 5.02
CA LYS A 74 -2.60 -10.14 5.43
C LYS A 74 -1.92 -11.44 5.87
N ILE A 75 -2.30 -12.02 7.01
CA ILE A 75 -1.80 -13.31 7.51
C ILE A 75 -3.00 -14.17 7.90
N ILE A 76 -3.38 -15.09 7.01
CA ILE A 76 -4.51 -16.02 7.19
C ILE A 76 -4.18 -17.14 8.18
N GLU A 77 -5.19 -17.92 8.59
CA GLU A 77 -5.07 -19.03 9.56
C GLU A 77 -3.99 -20.06 9.21
N LYS A 78 -3.82 -20.38 7.92
CA LYS A 78 -2.75 -21.24 7.41
C LYS A 78 -1.76 -20.41 6.60
N PRO A 79 -0.88 -19.63 7.24
CA PRO A 79 0.03 -18.76 6.54
C PRO A 79 1.18 -19.57 5.92
N SER A 80 1.85 -19.00 4.91
CA SER A 80 3.16 -19.50 4.50
C SER A 80 4.15 -19.38 5.66
N ASP A 81 5.14 -20.26 5.72
CA ASP A 81 6.15 -20.26 6.80
C ASP A 81 6.79 -18.88 7.02
N PHE A 82 7.12 -18.15 5.95
CA PHE A 82 7.59 -16.76 6.03
C PHE A 82 6.71 -15.85 6.90
N LYS A 83 5.39 -15.89 6.72
CA LYS A 83 4.42 -15.07 7.43
C LYS A 83 4.15 -15.62 8.84
N ALA A 84 4.19 -16.93 9.04
CA ALA A 84 4.17 -17.54 10.37
C ALA A 84 5.34 -17.00 11.22
N LYS A 85 6.55 -17.00 10.64
CA LYS A 85 7.75 -16.47 11.29
C LYS A 85 7.72 -14.97 11.54
N MET A 86 6.96 -14.20 10.75
CA MET A 86 6.70 -12.78 11.06
C MET A 86 5.87 -12.62 12.34
N LEU A 87 4.85 -13.46 12.56
CA LEU A 87 4.04 -13.41 13.79
C LEU A 87 4.84 -13.77 15.06
N GLU A 88 5.94 -14.50 14.91
CA GLU A 88 6.84 -14.87 16.00
C GLU A 88 7.86 -13.76 16.34
N LEU A 89 7.90 -12.64 15.61
CA LEU A 89 8.86 -11.57 15.90
C LEU A 89 8.51 -10.85 17.20
N GLN A 90 9.53 -10.44 17.94
CA GLN A 90 9.44 -9.63 19.17
C GLN A 90 10.10 -8.26 18.96
N PRO A 91 9.72 -7.23 19.74
CA PRO A 91 10.44 -5.95 19.74
C PRO A 91 11.96 -6.15 19.87
N GLY A 92 12.73 -5.51 18.98
CA GLY A 92 14.17 -5.68 18.86
C GLY A 92 14.63 -6.71 17.82
N ASP A 93 13.74 -7.61 17.36
CA ASP A 93 14.07 -8.57 16.30
C ASP A 93 14.32 -7.85 14.96
N LYS A 94 15.13 -8.48 14.11
CA LYS A 94 15.58 -7.89 12.85
C LYS A 94 15.00 -8.59 11.63
N MET A 95 14.63 -7.77 10.65
CA MET A 95 14.41 -8.19 9.26
C MET A 95 15.35 -7.41 8.34
N THR A 96 15.53 -7.87 7.11
CA THR A 96 16.19 -7.08 6.06
C THR A 96 15.22 -6.76 4.95
N VAL A 97 15.45 -5.61 4.32
CA VAL A 97 14.78 -5.22 3.08
C VAL A 97 15.82 -4.87 2.03
N ASP A 98 15.74 -5.55 0.89
CA ASP A 98 16.45 -5.17 -0.33
C ASP A 98 15.52 -4.27 -1.17
N GLY A 99 15.96 -3.07 -1.53
CA GLY A 99 15.13 -2.12 -2.28
C GLY A 99 15.72 -0.70 -2.32
N PRO A 100 14.90 0.32 -2.65
CA PRO A 100 13.48 0.22 -3.02
C PRO A 100 13.26 -0.36 -4.43
N LEU A 101 12.04 -0.81 -4.70
CA LEU A 101 11.60 -1.37 -5.99
C LEU A 101 10.26 -0.78 -6.42
N GLY A 102 9.98 -0.83 -7.72
CA GLY A 102 8.72 -0.38 -8.31
C GLY A 102 8.69 1.11 -8.65
N ASP A 103 7.71 1.50 -9.45
CA ASP A 103 7.47 2.88 -9.90
C ASP A 103 6.02 3.32 -9.66
N PHE A 104 5.40 2.74 -8.63
CA PHE A 104 4.06 3.13 -8.17
C PHE A 104 4.15 4.43 -7.37
N THR A 105 4.46 5.52 -8.06
CA THR A 105 4.81 6.83 -7.49
C THR A 105 3.80 7.90 -7.89
N LEU A 106 3.68 8.94 -7.06
CA LEU A 106 2.68 9.99 -7.19
C LEU A 106 2.98 11.01 -8.31
N GLU A 107 1.94 11.37 -9.06
CA GLU A 107 1.86 12.51 -9.99
C GLU A 107 1.06 13.63 -9.31
N ALA A 108 1.75 14.50 -8.57
CA ALA A 108 1.12 15.48 -7.68
C ALA A 108 0.47 16.69 -8.38
N ASP A 109 0.67 16.84 -9.70
CA ASP A 109 0.11 17.95 -10.49
C ASP A 109 -1.34 17.70 -10.97
N TYR A 110 -1.88 16.50 -10.72
CA TYR A 110 -3.20 16.05 -11.13
C TYR A 110 -4.11 15.79 -9.94
N ASN A 111 -5.42 15.68 -10.18
CA ASN A 111 -6.30 15.05 -9.19
C ASN A 111 -5.86 13.59 -8.99
N CYS A 112 -6.07 13.05 -7.80
CA CYS A 112 -5.65 11.70 -7.46
C CYS A 112 -6.83 10.86 -6.97
N VAL A 113 -7.03 9.70 -7.58
CA VAL A 113 -8.03 8.71 -7.14
C VAL A 113 -7.31 7.44 -6.73
N PHE A 114 -7.36 7.10 -5.45
CA PHE A 114 -6.75 5.90 -4.89
C PHE A 114 -7.82 4.82 -4.69
N LEU A 115 -7.67 3.70 -5.36
CA LEU A 115 -8.60 2.56 -5.38
C LEU A 115 -7.88 1.35 -4.79
N ALA A 116 -8.12 1.09 -3.51
CA ALA A 116 -7.48 0.00 -2.76
C ALA A 116 -8.47 -1.10 -2.40
N ALA A 117 -8.01 -2.36 -2.43
CA ALA A 117 -8.73 -3.49 -1.84
C ALA A 117 -7.90 -4.20 -0.78
N GLY A 118 -8.50 -4.41 0.39
CA GLY A 118 -7.87 -5.09 1.53
C GLY A 118 -6.51 -4.47 1.87
N ILE A 119 -5.46 -5.31 1.94
CA ILE A 119 -4.10 -4.86 2.27
C ILE A 119 -3.45 -3.99 1.19
N GLY A 120 -4.03 -3.87 -0.01
CA GLY A 120 -3.53 -2.91 -1.02
C GLY A 120 -3.67 -1.44 -0.64
N ILE A 121 -4.21 -1.17 0.55
CA ILE A 121 -4.14 0.13 1.19
C ILE A 121 -2.71 0.55 1.60
N THR A 122 -1.76 -0.40 1.71
CA THR A 122 -0.39 -0.10 2.17
C THR A 122 0.36 0.90 1.30
N PRO A 123 0.55 0.72 -0.03
CA PRO A 123 1.21 1.75 -0.83
C PRO A 123 0.42 3.07 -0.87
N MET A 124 -0.92 3.01 -0.78
CA MET A 124 -1.76 4.21 -0.78
C MET A 124 -1.50 5.08 0.45
N ARG A 125 -1.28 4.46 1.62
CA ARG A 125 -0.91 5.22 2.83
C ARG A 125 0.36 6.03 2.60
N GLY A 126 1.39 5.42 2.01
CA GLY A 126 2.63 6.12 1.66
C GLY A 126 2.34 7.32 0.73
N LEU A 127 1.64 7.09 -0.37
CA LEU A 127 1.31 8.16 -1.33
C LEU A 127 0.50 9.30 -0.70
N LEU A 128 -0.46 8.97 0.16
CA LEU A 128 -1.27 9.95 0.89
C LEU A 128 -0.45 10.72 1.94
N LYS A 129 0.55 10.09 2.56
CA LYS A 129 1.50 10.78 3.43
C LYS A 129 2.40 11.75 2.67
N GLN A 130 2.77 11.41 1.43
CA GLN A 130 3.45 12.35 0.55
C GLN A 130 2.58 13.59 0.30
N LEU A 131 1.30 13.39 -0.04
CA LEU A 131 0.35 14.49 -0.27
C LEU A 131 0.17 15.41 0.95
N GLU A 132 0.09 14.85 2.17
CA GLU A 132 0.01 15.62 3.42
C GLU A 132 1.24 16.51 3.64
N GLY A 133 2.41 16.07 3.16
CA GLY A 133 3.67 16.83 3.21
C GLY A 133 3.85 17.86 2.10
N LEU A 134 2.92 17.95 1.15
CA LEU A 134 2.92 18.89 0.03
C LEU A 134 1.85 19.97 0.24
N ASN A 135 2.03 21.14 -0.37
CA ASN A 135 0.95 22.12 -0.52
C ASN A 135 0.02 21.70 -1.68
N TYR A 136 -0.59 20.51 -1.55
CA TYR A 136 -1.38 19.91 -2.60
C TYR A 136 -2.71 20.65 -2.77
N THR A 137 -2.94 21.20 -3.97
CA THR A 137 -4.10 22.06 -4.29
C THR A 137 -5.14 21.37 -5.16
N LYS A 138 -4.92 20.11 -5.58
CA LYS A 138 -5.85 19.33 -6.40
C LYS A 138 -6.76 18.47 -5.52
N GLU A 139 -7.74 17.78 -6.10
CA GLU A 139 -8.59 16.86 -5.35
C GLU A 139 -7.89 15.52 -5.13
N ALA A 140 -8.04 14.93 -3.94
CA ALA A 140 -7.64 13.55 -3.66
C ALA A 140 -8.82 12.77 -3.10
N THR A 141 -9.08 11.59 -3.64
CA THR A 141 -10.11 10.67 -3.14
C THR A 141 -9.50 9.30 -2.90
N LEU A 142 -9.61 8.79 -1.68
CA LEU A 142 -9.32 7.41 -1.32
C LEU A 142 -10.61 6.60 -1.29
N VAL A 143 -10.64 5.48 -1.98
CA VAL A 143 -11.67 4.46 -1.93
C VAL A 143 -11.04 3.16 -1.45
N HIS A 144 -11.39 2.71 -0.24
CA HIS A 144 -10.87 1.48 0.34
C HIS A 144 -11.97 0.42 0.44
N ALA A 145 -11.84 -0.63 -0.35
CA ALA A 145 -12.78 -1.75 -0.39
C ALA A 145 -12.35 -2.89 0.55
N GLU A 146 -13.22 -3.25 1.50
CA GLU A 146 -12.99 -4.36 2.42
C GLU A 146 -14.31 -5.00 2.88
N HIS A 147 -14.53 -6.24 2.47
CA HIS A 147 -15.74 -7.01 2.78
C HIS A 147 -15.98 -7.28 4.27
N ARG A 148 -14.91 -7.48 5.05
CA ARG A 148 -15.02 -7.71 6.51
C ARG A 148 -15.07 -6.42 7.31
N GLN A 149 -15.00 -5.29 6.63
CA GLN A 149 -15.04 -3.96 7.22
C GLN A 149 -13.92 -3.69 8.26
N PHE A 150 -12.79 -4.41 8.17
CA PHE A 150 -11.57 -4.13 8.93
C PHE A 150 -10.61 -3.30 8.09
N TYR A 151 -10.65 -1.99 8.28
CA TYR A 151 -9.86 -1.05 7.49
C TYR A 151 -8.55 -0.72 8.23
N CYS A 152 -7.41 -0.94 7.58
CA CYS A 152 -6.11 -0.49 8.10
C CYS A 152 -6.02 1.05 8.00
N PHE A 153 -5.34 1.67 8.96
CA PHE A 153 -4.97 3.09 8.93
C PHE A 153 -6.13 4.09 8.98
N VAL A 154 -7.31 3.70 9.49
CA VAL A 154 -8.47 4.60 9.64
C VAL A 154 -8.12 5.88 10.39
N ASP A 155 -7.34 5.76 11.47
CA ASP A 155 -6.90 6.90 12.28
C ASP A 155 -5.94 7.85 11.56
N ASP A 156 -5.20 7.35 10.55
CA ASP A 156 -4.35 8.20 9.73
C ASP A 156 -5.20 8.98 8.74
N PHE A 157 -6.11 8.29 8.04
CA PHE A 157 -6.93 8.91 7.00
C PHE A 157 -7.99 9.87 7.57
N SER A 158 -8.51 9.62 8.78
CA SER A 158 -9.48 10.52 9.43
C SER A 158 -8.89 11.88 9.81
N LYS A 159 -7.57 11.97 9.94
CA LYS A 159 -6.85 13.22 10.26
C LYS A 159 -6.48 14.03 9.02
N MET A 160 -6.57 13.44 7.82
CA MET A 160 -6.23 14.10 6.57
C MET A 160 -7.35 15.06 6.14
N LYS A 161 -7.04 16.35 6.00
CA LYS A 161 -8.05 17.38 5.66
C LYS A 161 -8.36 17.47 4.16
N ASN A 162 -7.40 17.14 3.30
CA ASN A 162 -7.48 17.34 1.86
C ASN A 162 -7.71 16.04 1.08
N VAL A 163 -8.22 15.01 1.75
CA VAL A 163 -8.46 13.69 1.17
C VAL A 163 -9.90 13.27 1.47
N ASN A 164 -10.69 13.05 0.42
CA ASN A 164 -12.02 12.47 0.55
C ASN A 164 -11.90 10.96 0.71
N VAL A 165 -12.30 10.41 1.86
CA VAL A 165 -12.16 8.97 2.14
C VAL A 165 -13.52 8.29 2.04
N LYS A 166 -13.59 7.23 1.25
CA LYS A 166 -14.77 6.38 1.08
C LYS A 166 -14.41 4.93 1.38
N TYR A 167 -15.22 4.29 2.22
CA TYR A 167 -15.08 2.88 2.56
C TYR A 167 -16.17 2.06 1.87
N GLU A 168 -15.77 1.04 1.10
CA GLU A 168 -16.69 0.21 0.34
C GLU A 168 -16.72 -1.23 0.86
N LYS A 169 -17.93 -1.75 1.08
CA LYS A 169 -18.12 -3.06 1.71
C LYS A 169 -18.26 -4.20 0.70
N THR A 170 -18.64 -3.90 -0.53
CA THR A 170 -18.94 -4.91 -1.54
C THR A 170 -18.14 -4.64 -2.81
N GLY A 171 -17.87 -5.72 -3.55
CA GLY A 171 -17.26 -5.60 -4.88
C GLY A 171 -18.13 -4.78 -5.83
N GLU A 172 -19.46 -4.83 -5.69
CA GLU A 172 -20.39 -4.06 -6.50
C GLU A 172 -20.30 -2.56 -6.22
N ASN A 173 -20.38 -2.13 -4.96
CA ASN A 173 -20.26 -0.71 -4.63
C ASN A 173 -18.92 -0.15 -5.08
N MET A 174 -17.85 -0.94 -4.94
CA MET A 174 -16.54 -0.55 -5.40
C MET A 174 -16.50 -0.34 -6.92
N LYS A 175 -17.07 -1.25 -7.70
CA LYS A 175 -17.17 -1.10 -9.17
C LYS A 175 -17.96 0.15 -9.56
N SER A 176 -19.10 0.39 -8.91
CA SER A 176 -19.92 1.58 -9.13
C SER A 176 -19.15 2.86 -8.78
N THR A 177 -18.42 2.87 -7.67
CA THR A 177 -17.58 4.01 -7.29
C THR A 177 -16.43 4.23 -8.27
N ALA A 178 -15.77 3.17 -8.75
CA ALA A 178 -14.73 3.28 -9.77
C ALA A 178 -15.28 3.90 -11.06
N ALA A 179 -16.48 3.48 -11.51
CA ALA A 179 -17.14 4.05 -12.67
C ALA A 179 -17.48 5.54 -12.45
N ILE A 180 -18.03 5.90 -11.29
CA ILE A 180 -18.34 7.30 -10.94
C ILE A 180 -17.06 8.16 -10.96
N MET A 181 -15.96 7.67 -10.38
CA MET A 181 -14.69 8.42 -10.36
C MET A 181 -14.06 8.50 -11.75
N GLY A 182 -14.15 7.45 -12.56
CA GLY A 182 -13.76 7.44 -13.97
C GLY A 182 -14.54 8.47 -14.78
N ALA A 183 -15.86 8.48 -14.64
CA ALA A 183 -16.74 9.42 -15.31
C ALA A 183 -16.54 10.87 -14.86
N LYS A 184 -16.30 11.09 -13.55
CA LYS A 184 -16.11 12.44 -12.97
C LYS A 184 -14.82 13.08 -13.47
N TYR A 185 -13.69 12.40 -13.36
CA TYR A 185 -12.37 13.04 -13.61
C TYR A 185 -11.76 12.70 -14.96
N LYS A 186 -12.19 11.63 -15.65
CA LYS A 186 -11.65 11.20 -16.96
C LYS A 186 -10.11 11.24 -16.96
N ASN A 187 -9.50 12.10 -17.77
CA ASN A 187 -8.04 12.20 -17.91
C ASN A 187 -7.43 13.36 -17.10
N ASP A 188 -8.22 14.03 -16.26
CA ASP A 188 -7.78 15.10 -15.35
C ASP A 188 -7.35 14.55 -13.97
N ALA A 189 -7.31 13.22 -13.83
CA ALA A 189 -6.83 12.53 -12.63
C ALA A 189 -5.91 11.36 -12.99
N PHE A 190 -4.96 11.12 -12.09
CA PHE A 190 -4.29 9.82 -12.00
C PHE A 190 -5.04 8.88 -11.07
N TYR A 191 -5.21 7.64 -11.52
CA TYR A 191 -5.87 6.55 -10.80
C TYR A 191 -4.84 5.54 -10.32
N TYR A 192 -4.73 5.40 -9.01
CA TYR A 192 -3.82 4.48 -8.34
C TYR A 192 -4.63 3.28 -7.89
N ILE A 193 -4.31 2.09 -8.41
CA ILE A 193 -5.08 0.87 -8.12
C ILE A 193 -4.17 -0.13 -7.40
N SER A 194 -4.58 -0.63 -6.24
CA SER A 194 -3.80 -1.66 -5.53
C SER A 194 -4.68 -2.71 -4.88
N GLY A 195 -4.32 -3.98 -5.10
CA GLY A 195 -5.09 -5.12 -4.60
C GLY A 195 -4.67 -6.43 -5.26
N ASN A 196 -5.52 -7.45 -5.12
CA ASN A 196 -5.29 -8.72 -5.82
C ASN A 196 -5.44 -8.56 -7.35
N PRO A 197 -4.92 -9.49 -8.17
CA PRO A 197 -4.90 -9.32 -9.63
C PRO A 197 -6.29 -9.19 -10.26
N GLY A 198 -7.29 -9.89 -9.72
CA GLY A 198 -8.67 -9.82 -10.19
C GLY A 198 -9.30 -8.45 -9.92
N TYR A 199 -9.04 -7.87 -8.74
CA TYR A 199 -9.47 -6.52 -8.39
C TYR A 199 -8.86 -5.49 -9.33
N VAL A 200 -7.54 -5.51 -9.48
CA VAL A 200 -6.83 -4.54 -10.34
C VAL A 200 -7.36 -4.62 -11.77
N THR A 201 -7.50 -5.83 -12.31
CA THR A 201 -8.04 -6.04 -13.66
C THR A 201 -9.44 -5.47 -13.81
N ALA A 202 -10.35 -5.78 -12.89
CA ALA A 202 -11.73 -5.31 -12.95
C ALA A 202 -11.83 -3.77 -12.89
N VAL A 203 -11.08 -3.14 -11.98
CA VAL A 203 -11.10 -1.68 -11.82
C VAL A 203 -10.48 -0.99 -13.03
N THR A 204 -9.34 -1.48 -13.55
CA THR A 204 -8.73 -0.95 -14.77
C THR A 204 -9.71 -1.01 -15.94
N SER A 205 -10.40 -2.14 -16.16
CA SER A 205 -11.38 -2.27 -17.24
C SER A 205 -12.55 -1.30 -17.11
N ILE A 206 -13.04 -1.05 -15.88
CA ILE A 206 -14.11 -0.07 -15.63
C ILE A 206 -13.64 1.34 -15.98
N LEU A 207 -12.47 1.75 -15.49
CA LEU A 207 -11.94 3.09 -15.79
C LEU A 207 -11.72 3.30 -17.28
N GLN A 208 -11.20 2.30 -17.98
CA GLN A 208 -11.05 2.35 -19.44
C GLN A 208 -12.40 2.39 -20.17
N GLY A 209 -13.41 1.67 -19.68
CA GLY A 209 -14.79 1.77 -20.18
C GLY A 209 -15.37 3.18 -20.01
N GLU A 210 -14.96 3.90 -18.96
CA GLU A 210 -15.24 5.31 -18.75
C GLU A 210 -14.32 6.24 -19.55
N GLY A 211 -13.48 5.75 -20.46
CA GLY A 211 -12.63 6.58 -21.31
C GLY A 211 -11.39 7.17 -20.63
N VAL A 212 -10.97 6.62 -19.48
CA VAL A 212 -9.69 6.96 -18.87
C VAL A 212 -8.55 6.36 -19.70
N ASP A 213 -7.58 7.19 -20.10
CA ASP A 213 -6.38 6.79 -20.81
C ASP A 213 -5.56 5.82 -19.93
N PRO A 214 -5.11 4.67 -20.45
CA PRO A 214 -4.21 3.78 -19.73
C PRO A 214 -2.99 4.45 -19.08
N LYS A 215 -2.50 5.56 -19.64
CA LYS A 215 -1.38 6.35 -19.09
C LYS A 215 -1.73 7.03 -17.76
N GLN A 216 -3.01 7.30 -17.51
CA GLN A 216 -3.50 7.87 -16.26
C GLN A 216 -3.73 6.80 -15.18
N ILE A 217 -3.49 5.52 -15.49
CA ILE A 217 -3.71 4.41 -14.56
C ILE A 217 -2.37 3.85 -14.12
N LYS A 218 -2.05 4.01 -12.83
CA LYS A 218 -0.95 3.32 -12.16
C LYS A 218 -1.52 2.17 -11.33
N PHE A 219 -0.86 1.02 -11.32
CA PHE A 219 -1.31 -0.10 -10.51
C PHE A 219 -0.17 -0.84 -9.80
N ASP A 220 -0.50 -1.38 -8.63
CA ASP A 220 0.33 -2.28 -7.84
C ASP A 220 -0.42 -3.60 -7.66
N LYS A 221 0.11 -4.67 -8.26
CA LYS A 221 -0.51 -5.99 -8.31
C LYS A 221 0.22 -6.94 -7.37
N PHE A 222 -0.47 -7.40 -6.35
CA PHE A 222 0.10 -8.37 -5.44
C PHE A 222 -0.21 -9.81 -5.84
N THR A 223 0.82 -10.62 -6.03
CA THR A 223 0.69 -12.05 -6.31
C THR A 223 1.16 -12.88 -5.12
N GLY A 224 0.27 -13.72 -4.57
CA GLY A 224 0.62 -14.71 -3.55
C GLY A 224 0.55 -14.24 -2.09
N TYR A 225 -0.50 -13.48 -1.73
CA TYR A 225 -0.80 -13.10 -0.35
C TYR A 225 -1.75 -14.08 0.32
#